data_AF-A0A961I8E6-F1
#
_entry.id   AF-A0A961I8E6-F1
#
_cell.length_a   1.000
_cell.length_b   1.000
_cell.length_c   1.000
_cell.angle_alpha   90.00
_cell.angle_beta   90.00
_cell.angle_gamma   90.00
#
_symmetry.space_group_name_H-M   'P 1'
#
loop_
_entity.id
_entity.type
_entity.pdbx_description
1 polymer ?
#
loop_
_entity_poly.entity_id
_entity_poly.type
_entity_poly.pdbx_seq_one_letter_code
_entity_poly.pdbx_strand_id
1 'polypeptide(L)'
;MKPRQQIYGPGRFFTGLLVVGSLMLSACEQHDGSADKPLVFTTIPYTHSETFAADFNEFVDVLAQKSNLHIQPFIAENHVDAVLAFDEEAADIGLLNPLSALVARDYYQVNLALQIVRPGNAQEYRSMFIIRKDAAVRELKDVPADRIGFVSMFSTSGYLLPRLILRQRGIPVGQARFFESHRNVVQAVYDGDIDLGATYYIDPAANGSVADARHEILNQHPDAVERIEILETSDPIPNDPIVFRKDLPMEQRSALRDALMSMGNDPAYRDLLRRMLNVEAFAPADTDAFDAIQQTVRESGL
;
A
#
# COMPACT_ATOMS: atom_id res chain seq x y z
N MET A 1 4.62 -39.96 61.38
CA MET A 1 4.37 -39.35 62.70
C MET A 1 3.81 -37.94 62.52
N LYS A 2 2.55 -37.71 62.87
CA LYS A 2 2.00 -36.37 63.23
C LYS A 2 2.14 -36.22 64.76
N PRO A 3 1.86 -35.06 65.39
CA PRO A 3 2.19 -33.66 65.05
C PRO A 3 2.73 -32.90 66.30
N ARG A 4 3.08 -31.61 66.19
CA ARG A 4 2.97 -30.69 67.33
C ARG A 4 2.32 -29.38 66.88
N GLN A 5 1.12 -29.16 67.42
CA GLN A 5 0.43 -27.88 67.52
C GLN A 5 1.05 -27.03 68.61
N GLN A 6 0.83 -25.71 68.52
CA GLN A 6 0.58 -24.70 69.58
C GLN A 6 1.19 -23.35 69.09
N ILE A 7 0.62 -22.15 69.27
CA ILE A 7 -0.56 -21.61 69.96
C ILE A 7 -0.81 -20.22 69.34
N TYR A 8 -2.08 -19.78 69.34
CA TYR A 8 -2.54 -18.42 68.98
C TYR A 8 -2.05 -17.32 69.93
N GLY A 9 -1.81 -16.12 69.39
CA GLY A 9 -1.70 -14.86 70.14
C GLY A 9 -2.56 -13.76 69.47
N PRO A 10 -3.09 -12.78 70.23
CA PRO A 10 -4.30 -12.05 69.85
C PRO A 10 -4.05 -10.71 69.13
N GLY A 11 -4.96 -10.40 68.21
CA GLY A 11 -5.61 -9.09 68.06
C GLY A 11 -4.76 -7.86 67.74
N ARG A 12 -4.83 -7.40 66.48
CA ARG A 12 -4.84 -5.96 66.17
C ARG A 12 -5.90 -5.64 65.12
N PHE A 13 -6.76 -4.71 65.52
CA PHE A 13 -7.86 -4.08 64.82
C PHE A 13 -7.36 -2.93 63.93
N PHE A 14 -8.04 -2.71 62.80
CA PHE A 14 -8.00 -1.55 61.89
C PHE A 14 -6.63 -1.26 61.22
N THR A 15 -6.54 -1.13 59.90
CA THR A 15 -7.25 -0.14 59.10
C THR A 15 -7.31 -0.65 57.66
N GLY A 16 -8.51 -0.76 57.08
CA GLY A 16 -8.67 -1.02 55.66
C GLY A 16 -8.19 0.21 54.89
N LEU A 17 -7.01 0.15 54.30
CA LEU A 17 -6.60 1.09 53.28
C LEU A 17 -7.37 0.71 52.00
N LEU A 18 -8.45 1.44 51.74
CA LEU A 18 -9.08 1.45 50.43
C LEU A 18 -8.04 2.01 49.46
N VAL A 19 -7.29 1.12 48.81
CA VAL A 19 -6.54 1.47 47.61
C VAL A 19 -7.60 1.75 46.56
N VAL A 20 -7.98 3.02 46.45
CA VAL A 20 -8.60 3.54 45.24
C VAL A 20 -7.52 3.37 44.18
N GLY A 21 -7.59 2.24 43.47
CA GLY A 21 -6.81 2.05 42.27
C GLY A 21 -7.20 3.18 41.34
N SER A 22 -6.32 4.17 41.21
CA SER A 22 -6.36 5.10 40.10
C SER A 22 -6.18 4.25 38.85
N LEU A 23 -7.30 3.79 38.30
CA LEU A 23 -7.43 3.52 36.88
C LEU A 23 -7.12 4.86 36.20
N MET A 24 -5.82 5.09 35.97
CA MET A 24 -5.38 5.95 34.89
C MET A 24 -5.95 5.29 33.64
N LEU A 25 -7.15 5.74 33.26
CA LEU A 25 -7.56 5.71 31.86
C LEU A 25 -6.42 6.42 31.14
N SER A 26 -5.49 5.67 30.55
CA SER A 26 -4.72 6.21 29.44
C SER A 26 -5.77 6.59 28.41
N ALA A 27 -6.11 7.88 28.38
CA ALA A 27 -6.84 8.42 27.25
C ALA A 27 -6.01 8.04 26.03
N CYS A 28 -6.60 7.36 25.04
CA CYS A 28 -6.02 7.31 23.70
C CYS A 28 -5.66 8.75 23.36
N GLU A 29 -4.37 9.03 23.23
CA GLU A 29 -3.90 10.39 23.01
C GLU A 29 -4.10 10.67 21.52
N GLN A 30 -5.35 10.98 21.17
CA GLN A 30 -5.77 11.21 19.80
C GLN A 30 -4.96 12.36 19.20
N HIS A 31 -4.30 12.11 18.08
CA HIS A 31 -3.58 13.15 17.35
C HIS A 31 -4.54 14.25 16.88
N ASP A 32 -4.19 15.50 17.14
CA ASP A 32 -4.99 16.68 16.80
C ASP A 32 -4.29 17.65 15.82
N GLY A 33 -3.09 17.29 15.37
CA GLY A 33 -2.30 18.08 14.44
C GLY A 33 -1.63 19.31 15.06
N SER A 34 -1.64 19.44 16.40
CA SER A 34 -0.82 20.39 17.13
C SER A 34 0.63 19.92 17.25
N ALA A 35 1.53 20.82 17.67
CA ALA A 35 2.94 20.48 17.88
C ALA A 35 3.14 19.37 18.93
N ASP A 36 2.28 19.35 19.96
CA ASP A 36 2.34 18.37 21.04
C ASP A 36 1.73 17.02 20.63
N LYS A 37 0.77 17.03 19.69
CA LYS A 37 0.04 15.84 19.20
C LYS A 37 -0.05 15.84 17.67
N PRO A 38 1.08 15.72 16.97
CA PRO A 38 1.12 15.78 15.52
C PRO A 38 0.33 14.61 14.91
N LEU A 39 -0.27 14.84 13.74
CA LEU A 39 -0.82 13.74 12.94
C LEU A 39 0.32 12.85 12.42
N VAL A 40 0.05 11.57 12.24
CA VAL A 40 1.01 10.62 11.66
C VAL A 40 0.58 10.23 10.25
N PHE A 41 1.49 10.42 9.28
CA PHE A 41 1.30 10.02 7.89
C PHE A 41 2.10 8.74 7.63
N THR A 42 1.39 7.62 7.51
CA THR A 42 1.97 6.32 7.17
C THR A 42 2.11 6.06 5.66
N THR A 43 3.10 5.27 5.26
CA THR A 43 3.17 4.69 3.92
C THR A 43 3.78 3.29 3.94
N ILE A 44 3.52 2.52 2.90
CA ILE A 44 4.13 1.21 2.67
C ILE A 44 5.57 1.37 2.15
N PRO A 45 6.44 0.36 2.30
CA PRO A 45 7.78 0.42 1.73
C PRO A 45 7.70 0.33 0.20
N TYR A 46 8.02 1.42 -0.49
CA TYR A 46 8.19 1.43 -1.94
C TYR A 46 9.65 1.15 -2.30
N THR A 47 9.92 0.02 -2.95
CA THR A 47 11.29 -0.46 -3.24
C THR A 47 11.94 0.19 -4.46
N HIS A 48 11.31 1.23 -5.06
CA HIS A 48 11.74 1.78 -6.35
C HIS A 48 12.87 2.82 -6.22
N SER A 49 13.17 3.33 -5.03
CA SER A 49 14.25 4.30 -4.84
C SER A 49 14.92 4.20 -3.47
N GLU A 50 16.25 4.21 -3.45
CA GLU A 50 17.05 4.39 -2.22
C GLU A 50 16.75 5.74 -1.53
N THR A 51 16.20 6.71 -2.27
CA THR A 51 15.85 8.05 -1.76
C THR A 51 14.42 8.17 -1.27
N PHE A 52 13.58 7.14 -1.42
CA PHE A 52 12.14 7.25 -1.16
C PHE A 52 11.85 7.79 0.26
N ALA A 53 12.62 7.35 1.26
CA ALA A 53 12.44 7.83 2.63
C ALA A 53 12.69 9.34 2.79
N ALA A 54 13.73 9.87 2.13
CA ALA A 54 14.01 11.30 2.14
C ALA A 54 12.93 12.08 1.37
N ASP A 55 12.50 11.55 0.22
CA ASP A 55 11.46 12.16 -0.62
C ASP A 55 10.12 12.20 0.13
N PHE A 56 9.78 11.15 0.88
CA PHE A 56 8.55 11.08 1.68
C PHE A 56 8.57 12.04 2.86
N ASN A 57 9.71 12.17 3.56
CA ASN A 57 9.86 13.16 4.63
C ASN A 57 9.67 14.59 4.09
N GLU A 58 10.31 14.92 2.96
CA GLU A 58 10.15 16.22 2.31
C GLU A 58 8.69 16.47 1.89
N PHE A 59 8.01 15.45 1.36
CA PHE A 59 6.59 15.50 1.03
C PHE A 59 5.71 15.80 2.24
N VAL A 60 5.93 15.11 3.37
CA VAL A 60 5.18 15.33 4.61
C VAL A 60 5.46 16.70 5.20
N ASP A 61 6.69 17.19 5.16
CA ASP A 61 7.06 18.54 5.62
C ASP A 61 6.31 19.63 4.82
N VAL A 62 6.26 19.49 3.50
CA VAL A 62 5.49 20.41 2.64
C VAL A 62 4.00 20.33 2.95
N LEU A 63 3.46 19.13 3.15
CA LEU A 63 2.06 18.95 3.51
C LEU A 63 1.72 19.60 4.84
N ALA A 64 2.58 19.45 5.85
CA ALA A 64 2.45 20.10 7.16
C ALA A 64 2.37 21.63 7.01
N GLN A 65 3.28 22.22 6.22
CA GLN A 65 3.29 23.65 5.94
C GLN A 65 2.02 24.13 5.22
N LYS A 66 1.59 23.42 4.17
CA LYS A 66 0.42 23.77 3.36
C LYS A 66 -0.90 23.63 4.13
N SER A 67 -1.00 22.64 5.00
CA SER A 67 -2.20 22.37 5.81
C SER A 67 -2.24 23.16 7.12
N ASN A 68 -1.14 23.78 7.52
CA ASN A 68 -0.97 24.43 8.83
C ASN A 68 -1.26 23.45 9.99
N LEU A 69 -0.83 22.20 9.83
CA LEU A 69 -0.88 21.13 10.82
C LEU A 69 0.53 20.61 11.06
N HIS A 70 0.80 20.09 12.25
CA HIS A 70 1.98 19.30 12.52
C HIS A 70 1.73 17.86 12.08
N ILE A 71 2.61 17.34 11.23
CA ILE A 71 2.51 16.00 10.66
C ILE A 71 3.89 15.33 10.76
N GLN A 72 3.92 14.07 11.19
CA GLN A 72 5.12 13.25 11.24
C GLN A 72 5.05 12.12 10.21
N PRO A 73 6.13 11.89 9.44
CA PRO A 73 6.19 10.76 8.54
C PRO A 73 6.41 9.46 9.32
N PHE A 74 5.73 8.40 8.90
CA PHE A 74 5.95 7.03 9.35
C PHE A 74 6.06 6.11 8.12
N ILE A 75 7.22 5.50 7.91
CA ILE A 75 7.39 4.51 6.85
C ILE A 75 7.34 3.14 7.52
N ALA A 76 6.30 2.38 7.22
CA ALA A 76 6.13 1.05 7.79
C ALA A 76 7.18 0.07 7.23
N GLU A 77 7.55 -0.92 8.03
CA GLU A 77 8.49 -1.96 7.58
C GLU A 77 7.89 -2.87 6.51
N ASN A 78 6.57 -3.04 6.53
CA ASN A 78 5.82 -3.82 5.57
C ASN A 78 4.35 -3.34 5.45
N HIS A 79 3.61 -3.94 4.53
CA HIS A 79 2.21 -3.60 4.28
C HIS A 79 1.29 -3.88 5.45
N VAL A 80 1.54 -4.92 6.24
CA VAL A 80 0.73 -5.27 7.41
C VAL A 80 0.88 -4.19 8.47
N ASP A 81 2.11 -3.78 8.76
CA ASP A 81 2.39 -2.73 9.75
C ASP A 81 1.77 -1.38 9.35
N ALA A 82 1.79 -1.03 8.06
CA ALA A 82 1.12 0.18 7.57
C ALA A 82 -0.40 0.15 7.81
N VAL A 83 -1.02 -1.02 7.66
CA VAL A 83 -2.46 -1.21 7.88
C VAL A 83 -2.78 -1.26 9.38
N LEU A 84 -1.99 -1.99 10.18
CA LEU A 84 -2.14 -2.08 11.63
C LEU A 84 -1.94 -0.74 12.33
N ALA A 85 -1.16 0.18 11.75
CA ALA A 85 -0.99 1.52 12.29
C ALA A 85 -2.33 2.27 12.46
N PHE A 86 -3.37 1.92 11.70
CA PHE A 86 -4.70 2.50 11.87
C PHE A 86 -5.50 1.92 13.05
N ASP A 87 -5.14 0.73 13.55
CA ASP A 87 -5.81 0.07 14.68
C ASP A 87 -5.59 0.83 15.99
N GLU A 88 -4.32 1.15 16.25
CA GLU A 88 -3.86 1.74 17.52
C GLU A 88 -3.89 3.28 17.51
N GLU A 89 -4.58 3.90 16.54
CA GLU A 89 -4.49 5.34 16.26
C GLU A 89 -3.05 5.82 16.01
N ALA A 90 -2.13 4.91 15.69
CA ALA A 90 -0.73 5.19 15.41
C ALA A 90 -0.52 5.87 14.04
N ALA A 91 -1.53 5.86 13.16
CA ALA A 91 -1.57 6.59 11.90
C ALA A 91 -2.92 7.30 11.70
N ASP A 92 -2.86 8.53 11.17
CA ASP A 92 -4.03 9.34 10.83
C ASP A 92 -4.30 9.37 9.33
N ILE A 93 -3.22 9.31 8.55
CA ILE A 93 -3.20 9.45 7.09
C ILE A 93 -2.36 8.32 6.52
N GLY A 94 -2.77 7.73 5.40
CA GLY A 94 -1.98 6.70 4.72
C GLY A 94 -1.88 6.91 3.23
N LEU A 95 -0.68 6.75 2.65
CA LEU A 95 -0.48 6.56 1.22
C LEU A 95 -0.20 5.08 1.00
N LEU A 96 -1.21 4.38 0.52
CA LEU A 96 -1.23 2.92 0.44
C LEU A 96 -1.44 2.49 -1.01
N ASN A 97 -1.08 1.24 -1.32
CA ASN A 97 -1.57 0.64 -2.56
C ASN A 97 -3.05 0.22 -2.41
N PRO A 98 -3.75 -0.07 -3.53
CA PRO A 98 -5.19 -0.35 -3.46
C PRO A 98 -5.59 -1.51 -2.56
N LEU A 99 -4.83 -2.62 -2.55
CA LEU A 99 -5.12 -3.75 -1.67
C LEU A 99 -5.00 -3.35 -0.19
N SER A 100 -3.90 -2.70 0.21
CA SER A 100 -3.71 -2.34 1.62
C SER A 100 -4.77 -1.33 2.09
N ALA A 101 -5.19 -0.42 1.21
CA ALA A 101 -6.28 0.51 1.50
C ALA A 101 -7.64 -0.18 1.67
N LEU A 102 -7.95 -1.19 0.84
CA LEU A 102 -9.17 -1.99 0.99
C LEU A 102 -9.17 -2.79 2.29
N VAL A 103 -8.03 -3.36 2.69
CA VAL A 103 -7.88 -4.05 3.98
C VAL A 103 -8.06 -3.06 5.13
N ALA A 104 -7.37 -1.91 5.09
CA ALA A 104 -7.52 -0.87 6.12
C ALA A 104 -8.97 -0.36 6.21
N ARG A 105 -9.69 -0.28 5.09
CA ARG A 105 -11.11 0.11 5.06
C ARG A 105 -11.99 -0.95 5.70
N ASP A 106 -11.76 -2.23 5.41
CA ASP A 106 -12.58 -3.32 5.96
C ASP A 106 -12.36 -3.51 7.48
N TYR A 107 -11.13 -3.41 7.96
CA TYR A 107 -10.83 -3.62 9.39
C TYR A 107 -10.97 -2.34 10.23
N TYR A 108 -10.53 -1.20 9.71
CA TYR A 108 -10.39 0.06 10.48
C TYR A 108 -11.24 1.20 9.96
N GLN A 109 -12.05 0.96 8.93
CA GLN A 109 -13.03 1.92 8.40
C GLN A 109 -12.37 3.25 7.98
N VAL A 110 -11.14 3.18 7.46
CA VAL A 110 -10.49 4.35 6.87
C VAL A 110 -11.30 4.88 5.68
N ASN A 111 -11.28 6.19 5.51
CA ASN A 111 -11.94 6.89 4.41
C ASN A 111 -10.97 7.00 3.24
N LEU A 112 -11.35 6.51 2.06
CA LEU A 112 -10.63 6.78 0.82
C LEU A 112 -10.88 8.24 0.42
N ALA A 113 -9.89 9.12 0.60
CA ALA A 113 -10.09 10.56 0.46
C ALA A 113 -9.67 11.07 -0.92
N LEU A 114 -8.43 10.76 -1.30
CA LEU A 114 -7.84 11.14 -2.57
C LEU A 114 -7.15 9.92 -3.19
N GLN A 115 -6.74 10.05 -4.44
CA GLN A 115 -5.84 9.12 -5.11
C GLN A 115 -4.79 9.91 -5.90
N ILE A 116 -3.62 9.31 -6.08
CA ILE A 116 -2.58 9.92 -6.90
C ILE A 116 -2.96 9.87 -8.38
N VAL A 117 -2.60 10.92 -9.12
CA VAL A 117 -2.72 11.00 -10.57
C VAL A 117 -1.32 10.91 -11.15
N ARG A 118 -1.10 9.98 -12.09
CA ARG A 118 0.17 9.76 -12.78
C ARG A 118 0.21 10.54 -14.11
N PRO A 119 1.40 10.71 -14.74
CA PRO A 119 1.56 11.43 -15.99
C PRO A 119 0.52 11.09 -17.06
N GLY A 120 0.03 12.14 -17.72
CA GLY A 120 -1.01 12.00 -18.74
C GLY A 120 -2.42 11.97 -18.16
N ASN A 121 -2.60 12.48 -16.94
CA ASN A 121 -3.86 12.45 -16.20
C ASN A 121 -4.37 11.01 -15.95
N ALA A 122 -3.44 10.07 -15.81
CA ALA A 122 -3.74 8.67 -15.57
C ALA A 122 -4.13 8.46 -14.11
N GLN A 123 -5.43 8.25 -13.88
CA GLN A 123 -5.99 7.94 -12.56
C GLN A 123 -6.07 6.43 -12.27
N GLU A 124 -5.85 5.64 -13.30
CA GLU A 124 -5.92 4.19 -13.25
C GLU A 124 -4.67 3.59 -13.90
N TYR A 125 -4.40 2.35 -13.56
CA TYR A 125 -3.39 1.50 -14.18
C TYR A 125 -3.96 0.09 -14.34
N ARG A 126 -3.19 -0.85 -14.88
CA ARG A 126 -3.64 -2.25 -15.04
C ARG A 126 -2.63 -3.23 -14.47
N SER A 127 -3.06 -4.46 -14.24
CA SER A 127 -2.15 -5.60 -14.20
C SER A 127 -1.80 -5.98 -15.64
N MET A 128 -0.61 -6.53 -15.85
CA MET A 128 -0.26 -7.27 -17.06
C MET A 128 0.33 -8.61 -16.73
N PHE A 129 0.04 -9.56 -17.60
CA PHE A 129 0.78 -10.80 -17.74
C PHE A 129 1.83 -10.64 -18.83
N ILE A 130 3.07 -10.96 -18.50
CA ILE A 130 4.20 -10.90 -19.42
C ILE A 130 4.84 -12.27 -19.60
N ILE A 131 5.27 -12.54 -20.83
CA ILE A 131 5.97 -13.76 -21.23
C ILE A 131 7.21 -13.39 -22.05
N ARG A 132 8.13 -14.33 -22.25
CA ARG A 132 9.14 -14.18 -23.31
C ARG A 132 8.51 -14.45 -24.67
N LYS A 133 8.90 -13.70 -25.70
CA LYS A 133 8.44 -13.93 -27.08
C LYS A 133 8.84 -15.29 -27.63
N ASP A 134 10.00 -15.79 -27.24
CA ASP A 134 10.51 -17.11 -27.64
C ASP A 134 10.01 -18.27 -26.76
N ALA A 135 9.17 -17.99 -25.74
CA ALA A 135 8.54 -19.04 -24.95
C ALA A 135 7.50 -19.82 -25.77
N ALA A 136 7.24 -21.05 -25.35
CA ALA A 136 6.20 -21.89 -25.93
C ALA A 136 4.77 -21.43 -25.54
N VAL A 137 4.64 -20.64 -24.47
CA VAL A 137 3.38 -20.08 -23.98
C VAL A 137 2.83 -19.06 -24.98
N ARG A 138 1.56 -19.20 -25.35
CA ARG A 138 0.84 -18.24 -26.22
C ARG A 138 -0.47 -17.75 -25.63
N GLU A 139 -0.95 -18.39 -24.56
CA GLU A 139 -2.11 -17.99 -23.77
C GLU A 139 -1.95 -18.48 -22.33
N LEU A 140 -2.69 -17.87 -21.39
CA LEU A 140 -2.51 -18.14 -19.96
C LEU A 140 -2.70 -19.64 -19.61
N LYS A 141 -3.52 -20.37 -20.37
CA LYS A 141 -3.76 -21.80 -20.15
C LYS A 141 -2.58 -22.71 -20.49
N ASP A 142 -1.60 -22.21 -21.26
CA ASP A 142 -0.42 -22.98 -21.66
C ASP A 142 0.68 -22.98 -20.58
N VAL A 143 0.54 -22.11 -19.58
CA VAL A 143 1.59 -21.85 -18.60
C VAL A 143 1.66 -23.00 -17.58
N PRO A 144 2.85 -23.60 -17.37
CA PRO A 144 3.04 -24.57 -16.30
C PRO A 144 2.81 -23.92 -14.92
N ALA A 145 2.07 -24.59 -14.05
CA ALA A 145 1.63 -24.04 -12.76
C ALA A 145 2.78 -23.54 -11.86
N ASP A 146 3.97 -24.15 -11.95
CA ASP A 146 5.16 -23.80 -11.15
C ASP A 146 6.08 -22.77 -11.83
N ARG A 147 5.69 -22.27 -13.01
CA ARG A 147 6.46 -21.29 -13.80
C ARG A 147 5.77 -19.93 -13.87
N ILE A 148 4.92 -19.64 -12.88
CA ILE A 148 4.25 -18.35 -12.70
C ILE A 148 4.95 -17.56 -11.57
N GLY A 149 5.28 -16.30 -11.84
CA GLY A 149 5.88 -15.38 -10.88
C GLY A 149 5.02 -14.16 -10.59
N PHE A 150 5.05 -13.73 -9.34
CA PHE A 150 4.30 -12.60 -8.80
C PHE A 150 5.25 -11.64 -8.07
N VAL A 151 4.78 -10.43 -7.82
CA VAL A 151 5.56 -9.41 -7.13
C VAL A 151 5.66 -9.72 -5.63
N SER A 152 4.56 -9.53 -4.91
CA SER A 152 4.45 -9.84 -3.47
C SER A 152 2.99 -10.17 -3.15
N MET A 153 2.74 -10.84 -2.03
CA MET A 153 1.37 -11.18 -1.60
C MET A 153 0.49 -9.95 -1.32
N PHE A 154 1.10 -8.78 -1.12
CA PHE A 154 0.42 -7.51 -0.87
C PHE A 154 0.27 -6.65 -2.13
N SER A 155 0.71 -7.13 -3.29
CA SER A 155 0.61 -6.39 -4.55
C SER A 155 -0.77 -6.54 -5.20
N THR A 156 -1.44 -5.43 -5.48
CA THR A 156 -2.72 -5.43 -6.23
C THR A 156 -2.54 -5.97 -7.65
N SER A 157 -1.64 -5.36 -8.43
CA SER A 157 -1.43 -5.68 -9.85
C SER A 157 -0.44 -6.81 -10.10
N GLY A 158 0.47 -7.03 -9.16
CA GLY A 158 1.50 -8.06 -9.25
C GLY A 158 1.12 -9.38 -8.61
N TYR A 159 -0.03 -9.47 -7.92
CA TYR A 159 -0.49 -10.71 -7.30
C TYR A 159 -2.02 -10.83 -7.24
N LEU A 160 -2.72 -9.95 -6.51
CA LEU A 160 -4.15 -10.13 -6.20
C LEU A 160 -5.01 -10.31 -7.45
N LEU A 161 -5.05 -9.29 -8.33
CA LEU A 161 -5.86 -9.36 -9.55
C LEU A 161 -5.36 -10.44 -10.52
N PRO A 162 -4.04 -10.61 -10.77
CA PRO A 162 -3.55 -11.75 -11.54
C PRO A 162 -4.01 -13.10 -10.99
N ARG A 163 -3.93 -13.31 -9.68
CA ARG A 163 -4.32 -14.55 -9.02
C ARG A 163 -5.81 -14.81 -9.15
N LEU A 164 -6.63 -13.76 -9.06
CA LEU A 164 -8.08 -13.80 -9.30
C LEU A 164 -8.40 -14.22 -10.73
N ILE A 165 -7.77 -13.57 -11.72
CA ILE A 165 -7.97 -13.87 -13.14
C ILE A 165 -7.63 -15.33 -13.45
N LEU A 166 -6.47 -15.81 -12.98
CA LEU A 166 -6.05 -17.20 -13.18
C LEU A 166 -7.05 -18.16 -12.53
N ARG A 167 -7.52 -17.85 -11.32
CA ARG A 167 -8.48 -18.70 -10.60
C ARG A 167 -9.85 -18.76 -11.27
N GLN A 168 -10.38 -17.62 -11.72
CA GLN A 168 -11.66 -17.55 -12.43
C GLN A 168 -11.63 -18.35 -13.75
N ARG A 169 -10.46 -18.45 -14.38
CA ARG A 169 -10.25 -19.22 -15.62
C ARG A 169 -9.86 -20.67 -15.39
N GLY A 170 -9.83 -21.13 -14.14
CA GLY A 170 -9.42 -22.50 -13.80
C GLY A 170 -7.95 -22.80 -14.11
N ILE A 171 -7.10 -21.78 -14.20
CA ILE A 171 -5.68 -21.93 -14.49
C ILE A 171 -4.96 -22.24 -13.17
N PRO A 172 -4.30 -23.40 -13.07
CA PRO A 172 -3.64 -23.79 -11.83
C PRO A 172 -2.43 -22.90 -11.57
N VAL A 173 -2.30 -22.46 -10.32
CA VAL A 173 -1.09 -21.83 -9.79
C VAL A 173 -0.51 -22.80 -8.80
N GLY A 174 0.73 -23.23 -9.03
CA GLY A 174 1.48 -24.10 -8.13
C GLY A 174 1.93 -23.34 -6.90
N GLN A 175 3.15 -23.61 -6.42
CA GLN A 175 3.70 -22.79 -5.34
C GLN A 175 3.92 -21.36 -5.87
N ALA A 176 3.27 -20.38 -5.25
CA ALA A 176 3.45 -18.97 -5.62
C ALA A 176 4.93 -18.56 -5.45
N ARG A 177 5.52 -18.03 -6.52
CA ARG A 177 6.89 -17.51 -6.51
C ARG A 177 6.83 -15.98 -6.46
N PHE A 178 7.31 -15.41 -5.36
CA PHE A 178 7.37 -13.96 -5.17
C PHE A 178 8.78 -13.47 -5.46
N PHE A 179 8.86 -12.37 -6.20
CA PHE A 179 10.12 -11.75 -6.63
C PHE A 179 10.38 -10.40 -5.94
N GLU A 180 9.52 -10.02 -4.99
CA GLU A 180 9.56 -8.83 -4.13
C GLU A 180 9.36 -7.49 -4.86
N SER A 181 9.70 -7.37 -6.15
CA SER A 181 9.54 -6.14 -6.93
C SER A 181 9.06 -6.37 -8.36
N HIS A 182 8.45 -5.34 -8.93
CA HIS A 182 8.03 -5.31 -10.33
C HIS A 182 9.20 -5.54 -11.28
N ARG A 183 10.33 -4.85 -11.05
CA ARG A 183 11.61 -5.10 -11.73
C ARG A 183 12.02 -6.56 -11.75
N ASN A 184 12.01 -7.22 -10.59
CA ASN A 184 12.49 -8.59 -10.47
C ASN A 184 11.58 -9.61 -11.16
N VAL A 185 10.26 -9.36 -11.20
CA VAL A 185 9.35 -10.18 -12.03
C VAL A 185 9.70 -10.05 -13.51
N VAL A 186 9.93 -8.83 -13.99
CA VAL A 186 10.32 -8.60 -15.40
C VAL A 186 11.66 -9.27 -15.69
N GLN A 187 12.64 -9.11 -14.80
CA GLN A 187 13.96 -9.76 -14.92
C GLN A 187 13.84 -11.28 -14.98
N ALA A 188 13.04 -11.88 -14.09
CA ALA A 188 12.84 -13.33 -14.05
C ALA A 188 12.16 -13.87 -15.32
N VAL A 189 11.23 -13.11 -15.91
CA VAL A 189 10.69 -13.43 -17.25
C VAL A 189 11.78 -13.30 -18.29
N TYR A 190 12.54 -12.20 -18.32
CA TYR A 190 13.62 -11.98 -19.28
C TYR A 190 14.64 -13.14 -19.28
N ASP A 191 15.07 -13.56 -18.09
CA ASP A 191 16.06 -14.62 -17.89
C ASP A 191 15.48 -16.03 -18.17
N GLY A 192 14.17 -16.19 -18.14
CA GLY A 192 13.48 -17.47 -18.33
C GLY A 192 13.35 -18.32 -17.05
N ASP A 193 13.54 -17.72 -15.88
CA ASP A 193 13.34 -18.37 -14.58
C ASP A 193 11.87 -18.72 -14.32
N ILE A 194 10.97 -17.95 -14.94
CA ILE A 194 9.51 -18.14 -15.02
C ILE A 194 9.05 -17.97 -16.47
N ASP A 195 7.94 -18.60 -16.83
CA ASP A 195 7.34 -18.46 -18.16
C ASP A 195 6.31 -17.33 -18.21
N LEU A 196 5.67 -17.03 -17.08
CA LEU A 196 4.65 -16.00 -16.93
C LEU A 196 4.94 -15.14 -15.70
N GLY A 197 5.10 -13.84 -15.89
CA GLY A 197 5.18 -12.86 -14.81
C GLY A 197 3.93 -12.00 -14.73
N ALA A 198 3.49 -11.65 -13.53
CA ALA A 198 2.42 -10.67 -13.32
C ALA A 198 2.97 -9.38 -12.69
N THR A 199 2.69 -8.24 -13.30
CA THR A 199 3.22 -6.94 -12.88
C THR A 199 2.29 -5.78 -13.30
N TYR A 200 2.65 -4.52 -13.08
CA TYR A 200 1.83 -3.37 -13.49
C TYR A 200 2.02 -3.01 -14.95
N TYR A 201 0.95 -2.50 -15.57
CA TYR A 201 0.92 -1.90 -16.90
C TYR A 201 0.41 -0.47 -16.82
N ILE A 202 1.08 0.41 -17.56
CA ILE A 202 0.68 1.78 -17.83
C ILE A 202 0.85 1.98 -19.33
N ASP A 203 -0.10 2.68 -19.95
CA ASP A 203 -0.03 3.00 -21.38
C ASP A 203 1.31 3.71 -21.70
N PRO A 204 1.92 3.43 -22.87
CA PRO A 204 3.14 4.10 -23.27
C PRO A 204 2.98 5.62 -23.24
N ALA A 205 4.04 6.33 -22.86
CA ALA A 205 4.05 7.79 -22.90
C ALA A 205 3.86 8.28 -24.35
N ALA A 206 3.47 9.55 -24.51
CA ALA A 206 3.20 10.13 -25.84
C ALA A 206 4.38 10.06 -26.82
N ASN A 207 5.62 9.92 -26.34
CA ASN A 207 6.81 9.73 -27.14
C ASN A 207 7.09 8.26 -27.51
N GLY A 208 6.17 7.34 -27.18
CA GLY A 208 6.29 5.90 -27.41
C GLY A 208 7.15 5.16 -26.38
N SER A 209 7.67 5.84 -25.35
CA SER A 209 8.47 5.17 -24.32
C SER A 209 7.59 4.31 -23.40
N VAL A 210 8.13 3.16 -23.01
CA VAL A 210 7.47 2.25 -22.08
C VAL A 210 7.42 2.88 -20.69
N ALA A 211 6.23 2.91 -20.11
CA ALA A 211 5.95 3.44 -18.76
C ALA A 211 5.60 2.32 -17.75
N ASP A 212 5.53 1.07 -18.20
CA ASP A 212 5.31 -0.10 -17.34
C ASP A 212 6.62 -0.65 -16.75
N ALA A 213 6.51 -1.71 -15.94
CA ALA A 213 7.63 -2.31 -15.22
C ALA A 213 8.81 -2.74 -16.12
N ARG A 214 8.60 -2.96 -17.43
CA ARG A 214 9.68 -3.31 -18.36
C ARG A 214 10.71 -2.19 -18.49
N HIS A 215 10.31 -0.95 -18.25
CA HIS A 215 11.21 0.20 -18.24
C HIS A 215 12.36 0.04 -17.23
N GLU A 216 12.10 -0.61 -16.08
CA GLU A 216 13.02 -0.69 -14.95
C GLU A 216 14.30 -1.49 -15.24
N ILE A 217 14.29 -2.33 -16.29
CA ILE A 217 15.45 -3.12 -16.70
C ILE A 217 16.10 -2.64 -18.00
N LEU A 218 15.54 -1.64 -18.69
CA LEU A 218 16.04 -1.18 -20.01
C LEU A 218 17.48 -0.68 -19.99
N ASN A 219 17.93 -0.12 -18.86
CA ASN A 219 19.32 0.34 -18.71
C ASN A 219 20.33 -0.83 -18.77
N GLN A 220 19.94 -2.01 -18.28
CA GLN A 220 20.79 -3.21 -18.26
C GLN A 220 20.49 -4.13 -19.46
N HIS A 221 19.24 -4.14 -19.90
CA HIS A 221 18.70 -4.98 -20.98
C HIS A 221 17.94 -4.11 -21.98
N PRO A 222 18.63 -3.39 -22.89
CA PRO A 222 17.97 -2.51 -23.86
C PRO A 222 17.02 -3.25 -24.82
N ASP A 223 17.16 -4.57 -24.94
CA ASP A 223 16.33 -5.46 -25.76
C ASP A 223 15.13 -6.06 -25.01
N ALA A 224 14.86 -5.62 -23.77
CA ALA A 224 13.83 -6.23 -22.92
C ALA A 224 12.42 -6.11 -23.52
N VAL A 225 12.07 -4.99 -24.14
CA VAL A 225 10.75 -4.77 -24.73
C VAL A 225 10.59 -5.54 -26.04
N GLU A 226 11.69 -5.83 -26.72
CA GLU A 226 11.74 -6.69 -27.89
C GLU A 226 11.61 -8.16 -27.50
N ARG A 227 12.10 -8.57 -26.33
CA ARG A 227 12.09 -9.97 -25.86
C ARG A 227 10.88 -10.34 -25.00
N ILE A 228 10.27 -9.38 -24.33
CA ILE A 228 9.13 -9.59 -23.45
C ILE A 228 7.86 -9.09 -24.13
N GLU A 229 6.86 -9.95 -24.19
CA GLU A 229 5.54 -9.65 -24.73
C GLU A 229 4.51 -9.57 -23.60
N ILE A 230 3.59 -8.61 -23.75
CA ILE A 230 2.41 -8.53 -22.90
C ILE A 230 1.38 -9.49 -23.48
N LEU A 231 1.03 -10.50 -22.70
CA LEU A 231 0.05 -11.50 -23.10
C LEU A 231 -1.38 -10.97 -22.95
N GLU A 232 -1.65 -10.30 -21.82
CA GLU A 232 -2.95 -9.73 -21.50
C GLU A 232 -2.82 -8.66 -20.41
N THR A 233 -3.79 -7.75 -20.34
CA THR A 233 -3.95 -6.79 -19.24
C THR A 233 -5.27 -6.99 -18.51
N SER A 234 -5.33 -6.63 -17.23
CA SER A 234 -6.58 -6.66 -16.45
C SER A 234 -7.50 -5.47 -16.79
N ASP A 235 -8.69 -5.48 -16.20
CA ASP A 235 -9.48 -4.26 -16.03
C ASP A 235 -8.70 -3.18 -15.26
N PRO A 236 -9.10 -1.89 -15.37
CA PRO A 236 -8.45 -0.80 -14.68
C PRO A 236 -8.45 -0.97 -13.16
N ILE A 237 -7.41 -0.43 -12.54
CA ILE A 237 -7.18 -0.39 -11.10
C ILE A 237 -7.02 1.08 -10.73
N PRO A 238 -7.77 1.62 -9.75
CA PRO A 238 -7.52 2.97 -9.27
C PRO A 238 -6.10 3.05 -8.70
N ASN A 239 -5.43 4.19 -8.90
CA ASN A 239 -4.12 4.42 -8.35
C ASN A 239 -4.11 4.43 -6.80
N ASP A 240 -2.89 4.39 -6.24
CA ASP A 240 -2.62 4.45 -4.80
C ASP A 240 -3.45 5.54 -4.11
N PRO A 241 -4.36 5.17 -3.17
CA PRO A 241 -5.16 6.14 -2.46
C PRO A 241 -4.40 6.79 -1.30
N ILE A 242 -4.80 8.03 -0.99
CA ILE A 242 -4.59 8.66 0.30
C ILE A 242 -5.83 8.42 1.14
N VAL A 243 -5.64 7.73 2.26
CA VAL A 243 -6.69 7.37 3.21
C VAL A 243 -6.59 8.18 4.48
N PHE A 244 -7.73 8.46 5.11
CA PHE A 244 -7.79 9.10 6.43
C PHE A 244 -8.44 8.14 7.42
N ARG A 245 -7.92 8.07 8.66
CA ARG A 245 -8.57 7.28 9.72
C ARG A 245 -10.04 7.68 9.89
N LYS A 246 -10.85 6.74 10.36
CA LYS A 246 -12.31 6.85 10.43
C LYS A 246 -12.79 8.14 11.09
N ASP A 247 -12.15 8.54 12.19
CA ASP A 247 -12.62 9.59 13.09
C ASP A 247 -11.76 10.88 13.04
N LEU A 248 -10.99 11.07 11.97
CA LEU A 248 -10.23 12.32 11.76
C LEU A 248 -11.20 13.52 11.70
N PRO A 249 -11.03 14.59 12.51
CA PRO A 249 -11.88 15.77 12.47
C PRO A 249 -12.07 16.37 11.06
N MET A 250 -13.29 16.83 10.75
CA MET A 250 -13.62 17.36 9.42
C MET A 250 -12.73 18.54 9.01
N GLU A 251 -12.40 19.42 9.94
CA GLU A 251 -11.51 20.56 9.70
C GLU A 251 -10.12 20.11 9.24
N GLN A 252 -9.54 19.11 9.91
CA GLN A 252 -8.25 18.52 9.54
C GLN A 252 -8.35 17.80 8.18
N ARG A 253 -9.42 17.04 7.92
CA ARG A 253 -9.64 16.41 6.60
C ARG A 253 -9.66 17.44 5.48
N SER A 254 -10.40 18.53 5.67
CA SER A 254 -10.48 19.61 4.68
C SER A 254 -9.12 20.27 4.46
N ALA A 255 -8.41 20.61 5.54
CA ALA A 255 -7.07 21.20 5.45
C ALA A 255 -6.07 20.31 4.71
N LEU A 256 -6.03 19.01 5.02
CA LEU A 256 -5.16 18.04 4.36
C LEU A 256 -5.51 17.84 2.89
N ARG A 257 -6.81 17.69 2.57
CA ARG A 257 -7.27 17.53 1.19
C ARG A 257 -6.91 18.75 0.35
N ASP A 258 -7.22 19.93 0.86
CA ASP A 258 -6.99 21.18 0.13
C ASP A 258 -5.48 21.45 -0.03
N ALA A 259 -4.67 21.10 0.96
CA ALA A 259 -3.20 21.15 0.88
C ALA A 259 -2.64 20.19 -0.19
N LEU A 260 -3.05 18.92 -0.20
CA LEU A 260 -2.65 17.93 -1.22
C LEU A 260 -3.04 18.40 -2.63
N MET A 261 -4.29 18.83 -2.81
CA MET A 261 -4.77 19.38 -4.08
C MET A 261 -3.99 20.64 -4.50
N SER A 262 -3.62 21.51 -3.55
CA SER A 262 -2.76 22.67 -3.83
C SER A 262 -1.37 22.25 -4.28
N MET A 263 -0.75 21.26 -3.62
CA MET A 263 0.56 20.74 -3.99
C MET A 263 0.56 20.19 -5.41
N GLY A 264 -0.46 19.41 -5.80
CA GLY A 264 -0.59 18.87 -7.15
C GLY A 264 -0.76 19.94 -8.25
N ASN A 265 -1.31 21.10 -7.92
CA ASN A 265 -1.53 22.19 -8.88
C ASN A 265 -0.37 23.20 -8.96
N ASP A 266 0.59 23.12 -8.04
CA ASP A 266 1.65 24.10 -7.89
C ASP A 266 2.95 23.58 -8.56
N PRO A 267 3.44 24.25 -9.62
CA PRO A 267 4.63 23.83 -10.34
C PRO A 267 5.88 23.67 -9.47
N ALA A 268 5.94 24.36 -8.32
CA ALA A 268 7.07 24.29 -7.40
C ALA A 268 7.27 22.88 -6.80
N TYR A 269 6.23 22.06 -6.71
CA TYR A 269 6.30 20.71 -6.11
C TYR A 269 6.34 19.58 -7.12
N ARG A 270 6.33 19.87 -8.43
CA ARG A 270 6.30 18.82 -9.48
C ARG A 270 7.45 17.84 -9.37
N ASP A 271 8.67 18.31 -9.09
CA ASP A 271 9.83 17.44 -9.02
C ASP A 271 9.81 16.54 -7.78
N LEU A 272 9.30 17.05 -6.65
CA LEU A 272 9.06 16.26 -5.44
C LEU A 272 7.99 15.17 -5.68
N LEU A 273 6.84 15.56 -6.24
CA LEU A 273 5.75 14.63 -6.55
C LEU A 273 6.19 13.54 -7.56
N ARG A 274 7.00 13.91 -8.56
CA ARG A 274 7.57 12.96 -9.51
C ARG A 274 8.53 11.96 -8.86
N ARG A 275 9.40 12.41 -7.95
CA ARG A 275 10.32 11.52 -7.21
C ARG A 275 9.60 10.52 -6.32
N MET A 276 8.51 10.96 -5.67
CA MET A 276 7.73 10.12 -4.75
C MET A 276 7.23 8.84 -5.40
N LEU A 277 6.30 8.96 -6.35
CA LEU A 277 5.69 7.83 -7.05
C LEU A 277 5.30 8.22 -8.48
N ASN A 278 6.08 9.07 -9.14
CA ASN A 278 5.71 9.65 -10.42
C ASN A 278 4.30 10.31 -10.35
N VAL A 279 4.05 11.09 -9.30
CA VAL A 279 2.78 11.79 -9.08
C VAL A 279 2.80 13.10 -9.88
N GLU A 280 1.74 13.37 -10.60
CA GLU A 280 1.49 14.63 -11.31
C GLU A 280 0.47 15.50 -10.56
N ALA A 281 -0.56 14.88 -9.99
CA ALA A 281 -1.61 15.58 -9.25
C ALA A 281 -2.31 14.63 -8.25
N PHE A 282 -3.33 15.15 -7.57
CA PHE A 282 -4.25 14.38 -6.76
C PHE A 282 -5.67 14.58 -7.26
N ALA A 283 -6.51 13.56 -7.12
CA ALA A 283 -7.93 13.61 -7.45
C ALA A 283 -8.74 12.97 -6.30
N PRO A 284 -10.04 13.25 -6.17
CA PRO A 284 -10.93 12.45 -5.32
C PRO A 284 -10.76 10.97 -5.62
N ALA A 285 -10.71 10.13 -4.57
CA ALA A 285 -10.64 8.69 -4.75
C ALA A 285 -11.89 8.18 -5.47
N ASP A 286 -11.72 7.33 -6.49
CA ASP A 286 -12.83 6.68 -7.19
C ASP A 286 -13.34 5.50 -6.35
N THR A 287 -14.20 5.79 -5.37
CA THR A 287 -14.69 4.77 -4.44
C THR A 287 -15.42 3.62 -5.13
N ASP A 288 -16.06 3.87 -6.28
CA ASP A 288 -16.77 2.84 -7.04
C ASP A 288 -15.78 1.85 -7.66
N ALA A 289 -14.63 2.34 -8.17
CA ALA A 289 -13.55 1.48 -8.65
C ALA A 289 -12.93 0.62 -7.53
N PHE A 290 -12.74 1.18 -6.33
CA PHE A 290 -12.29 0.41 -5.16
C PHE A 290 -13.31 -0.65 -4.74
N ASP A 291 -14.60 -0.30 -4.76
CA ASP A 291 -15.69 -1.21 -4.41
C ASP A 291 -15.80 -2.38 -5.41
N ALA A 292 -15.60 -2.13 -6.70
CA ALA A 292 -15.56 -3.17 -7.73
C ALA A 292 -14.44 -4.20 -7.49
N ILE A 293 -13.24 -3.73 -7.11
CA ILE A 293 -12.12 -4.62 -6.73
C ILE A 293 -12.49 -5.41 -5.49
N GLN A 294 -13.00 -4.75 -4.45
CA GLN A 294 -13.37 -5.40 -3.20
C GLN A 294 -14.45 -6.47 -3.41
N GLN A 295 -15.45 -6.20 -4.23
CA GLN A 295 -16.46 -7.17 -4.60
C GLN A 295 -15.86 -8.37 -5.32
N THR A 296 -14.98 -8.13 -6.30
CA THR A 296 -14.29 -9.20 -7.04
C THR A 296 -13.47 -10.10 -6.11
N VAL A 297 -12.78 -9.51 -5.12
CA VAL A 297 -12.05 -10.27 -4.09
C VAL A 297 -13.00 -11.12 -3.26
N ARG A 298 -14.09 -10.55 -2.74
CA ARG A 298 -15.08 -11.26 -1.91
C ARG A 298 -15.76 -12.41 -2.66
N GLU A 299 -16.15 -12.19 -3.91
CA GLU A 299 -16.77 -13.20 -4.78
C GLU A 299 -15.81 -14.34 -5.12
N SER A 300 -14.51 -14.03 -5.11
CA SER A 300 -13.52 -15.08 -5.23
C SER A 300 -13.45 -15.92 -3.94
N GLY A 301 -13.40 -15.34 -2.75
CA GLY A 301 -13.03 -16.13 -1.56
C GLY A 301 -11.56 -16.57 -1.59
N LEU A 302 -10.72 -15.74 -2.23
CA LEU A 302 -9.34 -15.53 -1.77
C LEU A 302 -9.36 -14.70 -0.48
#